data_AF-A0A1A9V6E0-F1
#
_entry.id   AF-A0A1A9V6E0-F1
#
_cell.length_a   1.000
_cell.length_b   1.000
_cell.length_c   1.000
_cell.angle_alpha   90.00
_cell.angle_beta   90.00
_cell.angle_gamma   90.00
#
_symmetry.space_group_name_H-M   'P 1'
#
loop_
_entity.id
_entity.type
_entity.pdbx_description
1 polymer ?
#
loop_
_entity_poly.entity_id
_entity_poly.type
_entity_poly.pdbx_seq_one_letter_code
_entity_poly.pdbx_strand_id
1 'polypeptide(L)'
;MDNYLTYNGSLTTPSCSEVVTWLVMAETYPMTMDQIEAFKAVEFESGKTLNNNFRFVQNLNDRALIIVANKKTDDFSDNSSSRLHYTAVKAILFVLIVKLFL
;
A
#
# COMPACT_ATOMS: atom_id res chain seq x y z
N MET A 1 -7.87 -3.47 -6.90
CA MET A 1 -7.82 -2.12 -6.31
C MET A 1 -7.24 -2.28 -4.92
N ASP A 2 -6.50 -1.29 -4.42
CA ASP A 2 -5.98 -1.35 -3.05
C ASP A 2 -7.06 -0.89 -2.07
N ASN A 3 -6.85 -1.17 -0.79
CA ASN A 3 -7.79 -0.77 0.26
C ASN A 3 -7.76 0.76 0.44
N TYR A 4 -8.91 1.39 0.68
CA TYR A 4 -8.99 2.83 0.95
C TYR A 4 -10.12 3.18 1.91
N LEU A 5 -10.02 4.34 2.54
CA LEU A 5 -11.05 4.94 3.37
C LEU A 5 -11.71 6.07 2.58
N THR A 6 -13.02 6.22 2.70
CA THR A 6 -13.75 7.31 2.04
C THR A 6 -14.76 8.00 2.96
N TYR A 7 -14.86 9.32 2.79
CA TYR A 7 -15.78 10.19 3.53
C TYR A 7 -16.03 11.52 2.79
N ASN A 8 -17.16 12.15 3.08
CA ASN A 8 -17.45 13.50 2.61
C ASN A 8 -16.76 14.53 3.52
N GLY A 9 -16.07 15.48 2.92
CA GLY A 9 -15.32 16.52 3.63
C GLY A 9 -15.21 17.79 2.82
N SER A 10 -14.18 18.57 3.13
CA SER A 10 -13.96 19.90 2.56
C SER A 10 -12.57 20.07 1.99
N LEU A 11 -12.39 21.19 1.30
CA LEU A 11 -11.06 21.70 0.95
C LEU A 11 -10.25 22.00 2.24
N THR A 12 -8.96 21.66 2.21
CA THR A 12 -8.02 21.97 3.31
C THR A 12 -7.40 23.35 3.20
N THR A 13 -7.79 24.12 2.19
CA THR A 13 -7.42 25.52 1.98
C THR A 13 -8.67 26.40 2.02
N PRO A 14 -8.55 27.69 2.39
CA PRO A 14 -9.64 28.66 2.20
C PRO A 14 -10.14 28.60 0.76
N SER A 15 -11.44 28.55 0.50
CA SER A 15 -12.63 28.84 1.33
C SER A 15 -13.19 27.69 2.19
N CYS A 16 -12.51 26.55 2.30
CA CYS A 16 -12.93 25.39 3.10
C CYS A 16 -14.29 24.78 2.70
N SER A 17 -14.70 24.90 1.43
CA SER A 17 -16.00 24.41 0.94
C SER A 17 -16.17 22.89 1.10
N GLU A 18 -17.34 22.45 1.57
CA GLU A 18 -17.69 21.04 1.83
C GLU A 18 -18.18 20.31 0.57
N VAL A 19 -17.31 20.24 -0.43
CA VAL A 19 -17.62 19.70 -1.76
C VAL A 19 -16.75 18.51 -2.16
N VAL A 20 -15.96 17.98 -1.24
CA VAL A 20 -14.94 16.96 -1.52
C VAL A 20 -15.38 15.60 -1.00
N THR A 21 -15.34 14.58 -1.85
CA THR A 21 -15.34 13.18 -1.41
C THR A 21 -13.88 12.72 -1.35
N TRP A 22 -13.39 12.44 -0.15
CA TRP A 22 -12.02 11.99 0.08
C TRP A 22 -11.91 10.48 -0.19
N LEU A 23 -10.83 10.07 -0.85
CA LEU A 23 -10.39 8.68 -0.97
C LEU A 23 -8.96 8.61 -0.45
N VAL A 24 -8.80 8.06 0.74
CA VAL A 24 -7.51 7.95 1.43
C VAL A 24 -7.02 6.51 1.33
N MET A 25 -5.93 6.29 0.60
CA MET A 25 -5.33 4.96 0.47
C MET A 25 -4.94 4.41 1.85
N ALA A 26 -5.24 3.14 2.12
CA ALA A 26 -4.92 2.51 3.39
C ALA A 26 -3.42 2.15 3.51
N GLU A 27 -2.73 2.01 2.39
CA GLU A 27 -1.30 1.74 2.32
C GLU A 27 -0.53 3.02 1.93
N THR A 28 0.61 3.23 2.57
CA THR A 28 1.50 4.37 2.28
C THR A 28 2.47 4.02 1.17
N TYR A 29 2.81 4.99 0.32
CA TYR A 29 3.89 4.83 -0.65
C TYR A 29 5.26 5.10 -0.01
N PRO A 30 6.22 4.17 -0.06
CA PRO A 30 7.53 4.35 0.54
C PRO A 30 8.39 5.35 -0.26
N MET A 31 9.16 6.18 0.44
CA MET A 31 10.11 7.14 -0.14
C MET A 31 11.46 7.06 0.56
N THR A 32 12.54 7.39 -0.15
CA THR A 32 13.88 7.47 0.46
C THR A 32 14.02 8.76 1.27
N MET A 33 14.96 8.77 2.22
CA MET A 33 15.24 9.98 3.01
C MET A 33 15.71 11.14 2.12
N ASP A 34 16.53 10.88 1.11
CA ASP A 34 17.00 11.91 0.18
C ASP A 34 15.84 12.60 -0.56
N GLN A 35 14.82 11.82 -0.96
CA GLN A 35 13.62 12.38 -1.59
C GLN A 35 12.81 13.23 -0.61
N ILE A 36 12.71 12.81 0.65
CA ILE A 36 12.02 13.57 1.71
C ILE A 36 12.74 14.88 2.00
N GLU A 37 14.07 14.87 2.13
CA GLU A 37 14.84 16.08 2.39
C GLU A 37 14.80 17.04 1.19
N ALA A 38 14.85 16.53 -0.04
CA ALA A 38 14.63 17.36 -1.23
C ALA A 38 13.23 17.99 -1.26
N PHE A 39 12.19 17.26 -0.85
CA PHE A 39 10.82 17.79 -0.79
C PHE A 39 10.67 18.89 0.27
N LYS A 40 11.31 18.74 1.44
CA LYS A 40 11.30 19.77 2.50
C LYS A 40 12.04 21.05 2.10
N ALA A 41 12.97 20.98 1.15
CA ALA A 41 13.76 22.12 0.69
C ALA A 41 13.06 22.96 -0.38
N VAL A 42 11.80 22.65 -0.75
CA VAL A 42 11.05 23.42 -1.76
C VAL A 42 10.77 24.85 -1.25
N GLU A 43 10.94 25.84 -2.12
CA GLU A 43 10.79 27.26 -1.81
C GLU A 43 9.69 27.94 -2.65
N PHE A 44 9.15 29.03 -2.12
CA PHE A 44 8.38 30.00 -2.91
C PHE A 44 9.30 30.77 -3.87
N GLU A 45 8.71 31.47 -4.85
CA GLU A 45 9.45 32.38 -5.74
C GLU A 45 10.23 33.46 -4.97
N SER A 46 9.79 33.80 -3.76
CA SER A 46 10.48 34.74 -2.86
C SER A 46 11.74 34.18 -2.18
N GLY A 47 12.11 32.91 -2.43
CA GLY A 47 13.25 32.23 -1.81
C GLY A 47 13.00 31.78 -0.36
N LYS A 48 11.75 31.79 0.10
CA LYS A 48 11.38 31.29 1.43
C LYS A 48 10.98 29.82 1.34
N THR A 49 11.54 28.98 2.20
CA THR A 49 11.18 27.56 2.29
C THR A 49 9.70 27.37 2.66
N LEU A 50 9.04 26.46 1.94
CA LEU A 50 7.64 26.08 2.11
C LEU A 50 7.51 25.07 3.26
N ASN A 51 7.45 25.59 4.48
CA ASN A 51 7.29 24.78 5.68
C ASN A 51 5.84 24.76 6.18
N ASN A 52 5.41 23.64 6.78
CA ASN A 52 4.13 23.49 7.49
C ASN A 52 2.89 23.88 6.66
N ASN A 53 2.89 23.56 5.37
CA ASN A 53 1.81 23.86 4.42
C ASN A 53 0.63 22.87 4.49
N PHE A 54 0.18 22.54 5.71
CA PHE A 54 -0.94 21.63 5.94
C PHE A 54 -1.96 22.25 6.90
N ARG A 55 -3.19 21.77 6.83
CA ARG A 55 -4.26 22.10 7.78
C ARG A 55 -4.29 21.05 8.90
N PHE A 56 -4.46 21.49 10.15
CA PHE A 56 -4.64 20.58 11.28
C PHE A 56 -5.88 19.68 11.10
N VAL A 57 -5.82 18.48 11.68
CA VAL A 57 -6.95 17.55 11.71
C VAL A 57 -8.16 18.23 12.35
N GLN A 58 -9.33 18.02 11.74
CA GLN A 58 -10.60 18.60 12.21
C GLN A 58 -11.46 17.51 12.87
N ASN A 59 -12.39 17.92 13.72
CA ASN A 59 -13.32 17.01 14.37
C ASN A 59 -14.07 16.13 13.35
N LEU A 60 -14.29 14.87 13.69
CA LEU A 60 -15.03 13.95 12.83
C LEU A 60 -16.50 14.36 12.69
N ASN A 61 -17.08 14.92 13.77
CA ASN A 61 -18.52 15.17 13.92
C ASN A 61 -19.30 13.88 13.59
N ASP A 62 -20.48 13.99 12.98
CA ASP A 62 -21.35 12.85 12.68
C ASP A 62 -21.04 12.15 11.34
N ARG A 63 -19.85 12.38 10.77
CA ARG A 63 -19.47 11.81 9.48
C ARG A 63 -19.16 10.32 9.59
N ALA A 64 -19.77 9.54 8.70
CA ALA A 64 -19.42 8.14 8.53
C ALA A 64 -18.08 7.98 7.77
N LEU A 65 -17.18 7.17 8.32
CA LEU A 65 -15.97 6.70 7.64
C LEU A 65 -16.22 5.31 7.07
N ILE A 66 -16.07 5.16 5.75
CA ILE A 66 -16.27 3.88 5.07
C ILE A 66 -14.90 3.31 4.71
N ILE A 67 -14.63 2.08 5.14
CA ILE A 67 -13.43 1.34 4.74
C ILE A 67 -13.82 0.42 3.58
N VAL A 68 -13.23 0.66 2.42
CA VAL A 68 -13.36 -0.17 1.24
C VAL A 68 -12.14 -1.09 1.17
N ALA A 69 -12.34 -2.34 1.54
CA ALA A 69 -11.32 -3.37 1.44
C ALA A 69 -11.59 -4.27 0.23
N ASN A 70 -10.56 -4.52 -0.57
CA ASN A 70 -10.60 -5.54 -1.60
C ASN A 70 -10.34 -6.89 -0.92
N LYS A 71 -11.27 -7.83 -1.14
CA LYS A 71 -11.02 -9.21 -0.76
C LYS A 71 -9.86 -9.70 -1.62
N LYS A 72 -8.68 -9.89 -1.02
CA LYS A 72 -7.67 -10.75 -1.65
C LYS A 72 -8.38 -12.09 -1.83
N THR A 73 -8.68 -12.46 -3.07
CA THR A 73 -8.89 -13.86 -3.37
C THR A 73 -7.56 -14.49 -3.04
N ASP A 74 -7.47 -15.12 -1.86
CA ASP A 74 -6.44 -16.12 -1.64
C ASP A 74 -6.70 -17.15 -2.73
N ASP A 75 -5.98 -17.01 -3.84
CA ASP A 75 -5.93 -17.99 -4.91
C ASP A 75 -5.15 -19.17 -4.34
N PHE A 76 -5.77 -19.86 -3.39
CA PHE A 76 -5.36 -21.17 -2.96
C PHE A 76 -5.84 -22.13 -4.06
N SER A 77 -5.26 -21.99 -5.26
CA SER A 77 -5.15 -23.11 -6.18
C SER A 77 -4.22 -24.11 -5.49
N ASP A 78 -4.80 -24.99 -4.67
CA ASP A 78 -4.08 -26.10 -4.07
C ASP A 78 -3.62 -27.04 -5.20
N ASN A 79 -2.45 -26.74 -5.77
CA ASN A 79 -1.73 -27.64 -6.67
C ASN A 79 -1.02 -28.71 -5.84
N SER A 80 -1.75 -29.36 -4.93
CA SER A 80 -1.33 -30.53 -4.16
C SER A 80 -0.75 -31.62 -5.08
N SER A 81 -1.34 -31.77 -6.27
CA SER A 81 -0.85 -32.62 -7.36
C SER A 81 0.57 -32.28 -7.82
N SER A 82 0.88 -30.99 -7.99
CA SER A 82 2.22 -30.53 -8.41
C SER A 82 3.26 -30.76 -7.33
N ARG A 83 2.88 -30.59 -6.05
CA ARG A 83 3.76 -30.87 -4.91
C ARG A 83 4.09 -32.36 -4.83
N LEU A 84 3.08 -33.24 -4.89
CA LEU A 84 3.31 -34.69 -4.90
C LEU A 84 4.23 -35.12 -6.05
N HIS A 85 4.01 -34.58 -7.26
CA HIS A 85 4.82 -34.94 -8.42
C HIS A 85 6.28 -34.49 -8.26
N TYR A 86 6.51 -33.28 -7.76
CA TYR A 86 7.86 -32.78 -7.47
C TYR A 86 8.57 -33.58 -6.37
N THR A 87 7.87 -33.93 -5.29
CA THR A 87 8.44 -34.72 -4.20
C THR A 87 8.83 -36.13 -4.68
N ALA A 88 7.97 -36.76 -5.49
CA ALA A 88 8.23 -38.08 -6.07
C ALA A 88 9.43 -38.06 -7.03
N VAL A 89 9.48 -37.10 -7.96
CA VAL A 89 10.60 -36.95 -8.92
C VAL A 89 11.92 -36.71 -8.20
N LYS A 90 11.93 -35.85 -7.18
CA LYS A 90 13.13 -35.62 -6.36
C LYS A 90 13.60 -36.87 -5.62
N ALA A 91 12.68 -37.63 -5.03
CA ALA A 91 13.03 -38.86 -4.33
C ALA A 91 13.62 -39.91 -5.29
N ILE A 92 13.04 -40.07 -6.48
CA ILE A 92 13.56 -40.97 -7.52
C ILE A 92 14.96 -40.53 -7.95
N LEU A 93 15.17 -39.24 -8.23
CA LEU A 93 16.48 -38.72 -8.63
C LEU A 93 17.51 -38.93 -7.53
N PHE A 94 17.15 -38.71 -6.27
CA PHE A 94 18.04 -38.96 -5.13
C PHE A 94 18.46 -40.43 -5.05
N VAL A 95 17.52 -41.37 -5.18
CA VAL A 95 17.80 -42.82 -5.18
C VAL A 95 18.71 -43.20 -6.36
N LEU A 96 18.48 -42.65 -7.55
CA LEU A 96 19.30 -42.91 -8.73
C LEU A 96 20.72 -42.37 -8.55
N ILE A 97 20.87 -41.14 -8.06
CA ILE A 97 22.17 -40.53 -7.76
C ILE A 97 22.92 -41.38 -6.73
N VAL A 98 22.28 -41.75 -5.63
CA VAL A 98 22.92 -42.59 -4.59
C VAL A 98 23.36 -43.96 -5.15
N LYS A 99 22.58 -44.57 -6.04
CA LYS A 99 22.94 -45.83 -6.74
C LYS A 99 24.02 -45.68 -7.80
N LEU A 100 24.27 -44.48 -8.31
CA LEU A 100 25.34 -44.20 -9.28
C LEU A 100 26.69 -43.96 -8.60
N PHE A 101 26.68 -43.61 -7.32
CA PHE A 101 27.87 -43.28 -6.51
C PHE A 101 28.19 -44.31 -5.41
N LEU A 102 27.50 -45.47 -5.41
CA LEU A 102 27.76 -46.65 -4.58
C LEU A 102 27.76 -47.89 -5.47
#